data_AF-A0A662CB16-F1
#
_entry.id   AF-A0A662CB16-F1
#
_cell.length_a   1.000
_cell.length_b   1.000
_cell.length_c   1.000
_cell.angle_alpha   90.00
_cell.angle_beta   90.00
_cell.angle_gamma   90.00
#
_symmetry.space_group_name_H-M   'P 1'
#
loop_
_entity.id
_entity.type
_entity.pdbx_description
1 polymer ?
#
loop_
_entity_poly.entity_id
_entity_poly.type
_entity_poly.pdbx_seq_one_letter_code
_entity_poly.pdbx_strand_id
1 'polypeptide(L)'
;MENQGGEIKRWTAKRKAALVLSILRGETSIQEAARKQGLTVAEVEDWKERFLLAAENALRSRPKDEEALREEQIKRLKQKI
;
A
#
# COMPACT_ATOMS: atom_id res chain seq x y z
N MET A 1 -8.54 -31.04 3.05
CA MET A 1 -8.15 -29.65 2.76
C MET A 1 -8.89 -28.78 3.76
N GLU A 2 -8.22 -28.41 4.85
CA GLU A 2 -8.86 -27.67 5.94
C GLU A 2 -9.24 -26.26 5.50
N ASN A 3 -10.54 -26.01 5.64
CA ASN A 3 -11.23 -24.78 5.37
C ASN A 3 -10.76 -23.71 6.37
N GLN A 4 -9.75 -22.92 6.01
CA GLN A 4 -9.38 -21.72 6.78
C GLN A 4 -10.39 -20.63 6.47
N GLY A 5 -11.51 -20.64 7.22
CA GLY A 5 -12.38 -19.49 7.39
C GLY A 5 -11.57 -18.34 7.97
N GLY A 6 -10.89 -17.60 7.09
CA GLY A 6 -9.98 -16.53 7.47
C GLY A 6 -10.75 -15.45 8.19
N GLU A 7 -10.43 -15.25 9.48
CA GLU A 7 -10.66 -13.97 10.14
C GLU A 7 -10.20 -12.86 9.19
N ILE A 8 -11.14 -12.08 8.66
CA ILE A 8 -10.82 -10.92 7.83
C ILE A 8 -10.08 -9.95 8.75
N LYS A 9 -8.76 -10.08 8.82
CA LYS A 9 -7.90 -9.19 9.59
C LYS A 9 -8.03 -7.81 8.95
N ARG A 10 -8.83 -6.94 9.58
CA ARG A 10 -9.13 -5.62 9.04
C ARG A 10 -7.84 -4.81 8.95
N TRP A 11 -7.40 -4.54 7.72
CA TRP A 11 -6.25 -3.69 7.45
C TRP A 11 -6.64 -2.22 7.48
N THR A 12 -6.48 -1.59 8.64
CA THR A 12 -6.62 -0.13 8.78
C THR A 12 -5.44 0.59 8.12
N ALA A 13 -5.65 1.85 7.73
CA ALA A 13 -4.58 2.69 7.15
C ALA A 13 -3.32 2.74 8.03
N LYS A 14 -3.51 2.88 9.35
CA LYS A 14 -2.41 2.87 10.33
C LYS A 14 -1.61 1.57 10.31
N ARG A 15 -2.28 0.42 10.22
CA ARG A 15 -1.61 -0.89 10.19
C ARG A 15 -0.86 -1.11 8.88
N LYS A 16 -1.44 -0.70 7.74
CA LYS A 16 -0.75 -0.75 6.44
C LYS A 16 0.50 0.13 6.43
N ALA A 17 0.41 1.36 6.94
CA ALA A 17 1.54 2.27 7.04
C ALA A 17 2.66 1.72 7.93
N ALA A 18 2.33 1.14 9.09
CA ALA A 18 3.32 0.51 9.96
C ALA A 18 4.07 -0.64 9.28
N LEU A 19 3.35 -1.49 8.52
CA LEU A 19 3.96 -2.57 7.76
C LEU A 19 4.92 -2.04 6.68
N VAL A 20 4.47 -1.06 5.90
CA VAL A 20 5.29 -0.43 4.84
C VAL A 20 6.53 0.24 5.42
N LEU A 21 6.40 0.93 6.56
CA LEU A 21 7.55 1.56 7.23
C LEU A 21 8.58 0.53 7.70
N SER A 22 8.15 -0.61 8.25
CA SER A 22 9.05 -1.69 8.64
C SER A 22 9.82 -2.26 7.45
N ILE A 23 9.14 -2.40 6.30
CA ILE A 23 9.77 -2.81 5.04
C ILE A 23 10.80 -1.76 4.56
N LEU A 24 10.45 -0.48 4.59
CA LEU A 24 11.36 0.60 4.16
C LEU A 24 12.59 0.74 5.07
N ARG A 25 12.47 0.40 6.35
CA ARG A 25 13.60 0.35 7.30
C ARG A 25 14.48 -0.89 7.13
N GLY A 26 14.08 -1.85 6.31
CA GLY A 26 14.78 -3.12 6.13
C GLY A 26 14.59 -4.12 7.28
N GLU A 27 13.65 -3.87 8.19
CA GLU A 27 13.34 -4.78 9.31
C GLU A 27 12.63 -6.07 8.83
N THR A 28 11.91 -6.00 7.71
CA THR A 28 11.31 -7.18 7.06
C THR A 28 11.28 -7.02 5.55
N SER A 29 11.35 -8.13 4.80
CA SER A 29 11.19 -8.10 3.35
C SER A 29 9.72 -8.16 2.95
N ILE A 30 9.40 -7.73 1.73
CA ILE A 30 8.03 -7.80 1.19
C ILE A 30 7.52 -9.25 1.18
N GLN A 31 8.37 -10.20 0.78
CA GLN A 31 8.04 -11.62 0.73
C GLN A 31 7.75 -12.19 2.12
N GLU A 32 8.56 -11.82 3.11
CA GLU A 32 8.36 -12.28 4.48
C GLU A 32 7.12 -11.65 5.12
N ALA A 33 6.91 -10.35 4.91
CA ALA A 33 5.71 -9.64 5.35
C ALA A 33 4.43 -10.25 4.77
N ALA A 34 4.42 -10.52 3.47
CA ALA A 34 3.30 -11.16 2.76
C ALA A 34 2.97 -12.52 3.39
N ARG A 35 3.99 -13.39 3.53
CA ARG A 35 3.82 -14.72 4.13
C ARG A 35 3.34 -14.66 5.58
N LYS A 36 3.95 -13.82 6.42
CA LYS A 36 3.62 -13.69 7.86
C LYS A 36 2.21 -13.15 8.09
N GLN A 37 1.72 -12.29 7.20
CA GLN A 37 0.43 -11.62 7.34
C GLN A 37 -0.69 -12.28 6.52
N GLY A 38 -0.41 -13.32 5.74
CA GLY A 38 -1.38 -13.95 4.84
C GLY A 38 -1.80 -13.04 3.67
N LEU A 39 -0.91 -12.15 3.24
CA LEU A 39 -1.12 -11.23 2.11
C LEU A 39 -0.39 -11.75 0.88
N THR A 40 -0.80 -11.29 -0.29
CA THR A 40 -0.01 -11.47 -1.50
C THR A 40 1.14 -10.46 -1.53
N VAL A 41 2.23 -10.81 -2.23
CA VAL A 41 3.35 -9.88 -2.47
C VAL A 41 2.86 -8.62 -3.19
N ALA A 42 1.98 -8.79 -4.18
CA ALA A 42 1.40 -7.69 -4.96
C ALA A 42 0.60 -6.70 -4.11
N GLU A 43 -0.16 -7.16 -3.10
CA GLU A 43 -0.88 -6.26 -2.19
C GLU A 43 0.07 -5.42 -1.34
N VAL A 44 1.15 -6.03 -0.83
CA VAL A 44 2.16 -5.32 -0.04
C VAL A 44 2.92 -4.30 -0.91
N GLU A 45 3.22 -4.66 -2.16
CA GLU A 45 3.81 -3.76 -3.15
C GLU A 45 2.89 -2.58 -3.49
N ASP A 46 1.60 -2.81 -3.73
CA ASP A 46 0.61 -1.75 -3.98
C ASP A 46 0.54 -0.76 -2.79
N TRP A 47 0.56 -1.25 -1.55
CA TRP A 47 0.55 -0.37 -0.39
C TRP A 47 1.84 0.45 -0.28
N LYS A 48 2.98 -0.16 -0.61
CA LYS A 48 4.27 0.54 -0.65
C LYS A 48 4.26 1.64 -1.71
N GLU A 49 3.79 1.37 -2.93
CA GLU A 49 3.69 2.37 -4.01
C GLU A 49 2.79 3.53 -3.59
N ARG A 50 1.59 3.24 -3.08
CA ARG A 50 0.65 4.28 -2.60
C ARG A 50 1.22 5.12 -1.47
N PHE A 51 1.92 4.49 -0.53
CA PHE A 51 2.56 5.20 0.57
C PHE A 51 3.65 6.16 0.07
N LEU A 52 4.49 5.72 -0.88
CA LEU A 52 5.54 6.55 -1.46
C LEU A 52 4.96 7.72 -2.26
N LEU A 53 3.91 7.48 -3.06
CA LEU A 53 3.21 8.54 -3.78
C LEU A 53 2.60 9.59 -2.83
N ALA A 54 1.97 9.14 -1.75
CA ALA A 54 1.41 10.03 -0.74
C ALA A 54 2.51 10.82 0.00
N ALA A 55 3.62 10.17 0.35
CA ALA A 55 4.77 10.83 0.96
C ALA A 55 5.40 11.86 0.03
N GLU A 56 5.60 11.54 -1.25
CA GLU A 56 6.09 12.50 -2.25
C GLU A 56 5.16 13.71 -2.37
N ASN A 57 3.84 13.49 -2.46
CA ASN A 57 2.87 14.58 -2.55
C ASN A 57 2.90 15.48 -1.30
N ALA A 58 3.03 14.89 -0.11
CA ALA A 58 3.12 15.63 1.15
C ALA A 58 4.39 16.50 1.26
N LEU A 59 5.45 16.15 0.53
CA LEU A 59 6.70 16.92 0.48
C LEU A 59 6.71 18.02 -0.59
N ARG A 60 5.69 18.11 -1.45
CA ARG A 60 5.61 19.16 -2.48
C ARG A 60 5.34 20.53 -1.84
N SER A 61 5.97 21.58 -2.38
CA SER A 61 5.71 22.97 -1.97
C SER A 61 4.25 23.39 -2.12
N ARG A 62 3.52 22.74 -3.04
CA ARG A 62 2.06 22.81 -3.19
C ARG A 62 1.52 21.38 -3.27
N PRO A 63 1.14 20.77 -2.13
CA PRO A 63 0.53 19.44 -2.12
C PRO A 63 -0.75 19.45 -2.95
N LYS A 64 -0.99 18.40 -3.74
CA LYS A 64 -2.28 18.22 -4.40
C LYS A 64 -3.29 17.76 -3.35
N ASP A 65 -4.49 18.35 -3.35
CA ASP A 65 -5.61 17.90 -2.53
C ASP A 65 -6.08 16.50 -2.97
N GLU A 66 -6.77 15.78 -2.08
CA GLU A 66 -7.19 14.38 -2.29
C GLU A 66 -7.97 14.16 -3.60
N GLU A 67 -8.77 15.13 -4.02
CA GLU A 67 -9.59 15.05 -5.22
C GLU A 67 -8.72 15.06 -6.50
N ALA A 68 -7.72 15.94 -6.55
CA ALA A 68 -6.75 16.01 -7.64
C ALA A 68 -5.87 14.75 -7.73
N LEU A 69 -5.57 14.11 -6.59
CA LEU A 69 -4.84 12.82 -6.56
C LEU A 69 -5.67 11.68 -7.14
N ARG A 70 -6.97 11.60 -6.80
CA ARG A 70 -7.88 10.57 -7.33
C ARG A 70 -8.06 10.72 -8.84
N GLU A 71 -8.22 11.93 -9.34
CA GLU A 71 -8.34 12.20 -10.78
C GLU A 71 -7.08 11.80 -11.57
N GLU A 72 -5.89 12.08 -11.04
CA GLU A 72 -4.63 11.69 -11.68
C GLU A 72 -4.46 10.17 -11.72
N GLN A 73 -4.87 9.47 -10.66
CA GLN A 73 -4.84 8.01 -10.62
C GLN A 73 -5.83 7.38 -11.61
N ILE A 74 -7.04 7.97 -11.74
CA ILE A 74 -8.01 7.58 -12.77
C ILE A 74 -7.44 7.79 -14.18
N LYS A 75 -6.76 8.91 -14.44
CA LYS A 75 -6.09 9.15 -15.74
C LYS A 75 -4.98 8.14 -16.02
N ARG A 76 -4.11 7.86 -15.05
CA ARG A 76 -3.01 6.90 -15.21
C ARG A 76 -3.51 5.48 -15.52
N LEU A 77 -4.61 5.06 -14.88
CA LEU A 77 -5.22 3.75 -15.15
C LEU A 77 -5.89 3.70 -16.53
N LYS A 78 -6.57 4.78 -16.94
CA LYS A 78 -7.21 4.85 -18.27
C LYS A 78 -6.21 4.90 -19.44
N GLN A 79 -5.00 5.39 -19.23
CA GLN A 79 -3.94 5.43 -20.26
C GLN A 79 -3.21 4.09 -20.46
N LYS A 80 -3.41 3.12 -19.56
CA LYS A 80 -2.80 1.78 -19.65
C LYS A 80 -3.67 0.75 -20.40
N ILE A 81 -4.78 1.20 -21.01
CA ILE A 81 -5.68 0.41 -21.86
C ILE A 81 -5.45 0.85 -23.30
#